data_AF-A0A847PW79-F1
#
_entry.id   AF-A0A847PW79-F1
#
_cell.length_a   1.000
_cell.length_b   1.000
_cell.length_c   1.000
_cell.angle_alpha   90.00
_cell.angle_beta   90.00
_cell.angle_gamma   90.00
#
_symmetry.space_group_name_H-M   'P 1'
#
loop_
_entity.id
_entity.type
_entity.pdbx_description
1 polymer ?
#
loop_
_entity_poly.entity_id
_entity_poly.type
_entity_poly.pdbx_seq_one_letter_code
_entity_poly.pdbx_strand_id
1 'polypeptide(L)' 'MYKAKCSDCGEETEVPFKPDSDRPVYCRECYAKRKPKRY' A
#
# COMPACT_ATOMS: atom_id res chain seq x y z
N MET A 1 -14.23 -3.24 1.86
CA MET A 1 -13.14 -2.56 1.12
C MET A 1 -13.02 -1.15 1.68
N TYR A 2 -11.87 -0.77 2.23
CA TYR A 2 -11.57 0.59 2.64
C TYR A 2 -10.77 1.27 1.53
N LYS A 3 -11.16 2.48 1.13
CA LYS A 3 -10.40 3.29 0.20
C LYS A 3 -9.20 3.88 0.95
N ALA A 4 -8.01 3.59 0.47
CA ALA A 4 -6.76 4.10 0.99
C ALA A 4 -5.92 4.68 -0.15
N LYS A 5 -5.09 5.67 0.14
CA LYS A 5 -4.14 6.21 -0.83
C LYS A 5 -2.78 5.59 -0.61
N CYS A 6 -2.14 5.17 -1.70
CA CYS A 6 -0.78 4.66 -1.65
C CYS A 6 0.16 5.77 -1.17
N SER A 7 0.93 5.52 -0.11
CA SER A 7 1.86 6.51 0.44
C SER A 7 3.08 6.78 -0.46
N ASP A 8 3.34 5.92 -1.46
CA ASP A 8 4.42 6.13 -2.44
C ASP A 8 3.95 6.83 -3.72
N CYS A 9 2.86 6.36 -4.34
CA CYS A 9 2.40 6.88 -5.65
C CYS A 9 1.15 7.77 -5.58
N GLY A 10 0.45 7.82 -4.44
CA GLY A 10 -0.76 8.63 -4.27
C GLY A 10 -2.03 8.05 -4.91
N GLU A 11 -1.95 6.89 -5.56
CA GLU A 11 -3.09 6.20 -6.18
C GLU A 11 -4.11 5.72 -5.14
N GLU A 12 -5.38 5.71 -5.55
CA GLU A 12 -6.47 5.18 -4.74
C GLU A 12 -6.53 3.65 -4.88
N THR A 13 -6.43 2.96 -3.75
CA THR A 13 -6.45 1.50 -3.67
C THR A 13 -7.49 1.05 -2.66
N GLU A 14 -8.12 -0.07 -2.97
CA GLU A 14 -9.06 -0.72 -2.06
C GLU A 14 -8.34 -1.78 -1.25
N VAL A 15 -8.34 -1.61 0.07
CA VAL A 15 -7.70 -2.55 1.01
C VAL A 15 -8.73 -3.19 1.94
N PRO A 16 -8.55 -4.46 2.33
CA PRO A 16 -9.48 -5.15 3.23
C PRO A 16 -9.29 -4.73 4.71
N PHE A 17 -8.22 -4.00 5.03
CA PHE A 17 -7.90 -3.53 6.37
C PHE A 17 -8.21 -2.03 6.49
N LYS A 18 -8.48 -1.57 7.72
CA LYS A 18 -8.68 -0.16 8.02
C LYS A 18 -7.33 0.56 7.82
N PRO A 19 -7.23 1.60 6.98
CA PRO A 19 -6.01 2.38 6.84
C PRO A 19 -5.76 3.16 8.15
N ASP A 20 -4.78 2.70 8.93
CA ASP A 20 -4.31 3.40 10.12
C ASP A 20 -3.23 4.43 9.73
N SER A 21 -3.26 5.60 10.35
CA SER A 21 -2.28 6.67 10.08
C SER A 21 -0.84 6.27 10.43
N ASP A 22 -0.66 5.31 11.33
CA ASP A 22 0.65 4.77 11.71
C ASP A 22 1.23 3.78 10.68
N ARG A 23 0.38 3.18 9.82
CA ARG A 23 0.82 2.17 8.84
C ARG A 23 0.57 2.67 7.41
N PRO A 24 1.64 3.02 6.67
CA PRO A 24 1.48 3.46 5.29
C PRO A 24 0.91 2.35 4.42
N VAL A 25 -0.10 2.69 3.63
CA VAL A 25 -0.74 1.78 2.69
C VAL A 25 0.01 1.84 1.36
N TYR A 26 0.25 0.69 0.75
CA TYR A 26 0.91 0.60 -0.54
C TYR A 26 0.02 -0.12 -1.54
N CYS A 27 0.00 0.38 -2.78
CA CYS A 27 -0.58 -0.37 -3.88
C CYS A 27 0.27 -1.64 -4.15
N ARG A 28 -0.31 -2.59 -4.90
CA ARG A 28 0.37 -3.86 -5.23
C ARG A 28 1.75 -3.64 -5.85
N GLU A 29 1.90 -2.60 -6.67
CA GLU A 29 3.15 -2.29 -7.34
C GLU A 29 4.20 -1.72 -6.38
N CYS A 30 3.85 -0.73 -5.57
CA CYS A 30 4.77 -0.15 -4.57
C CYS A 30 5.16 -1.20 -3.51
N TYR A 31 4.21 -2.06 -3.12
CA TYR A 31 4.49 -3.17 -2.22
C TYR A 31 5.45 -4.20 -2.86
N ALA A 32 5.28 -4.51 -4.15
CA ALA A 32 6.19 -5.38 -4.89
C ALA A 32 7.58 -4.77 -5.05
N LYS A 33 7.69 -3.45 -5.30
CA LYS A 33 8.97 -2.72 -5.37
C LYS A 33 9.70 -2.68 -4.02
N ARG A 34 8.96 -2.59 -2.90
CA ARG A 34 9.53 -2.57 -1.54
C ARG A 34 9.93 -3.93 -1.00
N LYS A 35 9.41 -5.03 -1.54
CA LYS A 35 9.87 -6.36 -1.14
C LYS A 35 11.32 -6.54 -1.63
N PRO A 36 12.31 -6.74 -0.74
CA PRO A 36 13.63 -7.11 -1.19
C PRO A 36 13.49 -8.42 -1.97
N LYS A 37 13.97 -8.43 -3.21
CA LYS A 37 14.08 -9.65 -4.01
C LYS A 37 14.90 -10.62 -3.17
N ARG A 38 14.26 -11.64 -2.60
CA ARG A 38 14.97 -12.75 -1.98
C ARG A 38 15.60 -13.51 -3.14
N TYR A 39 16.90 -13.30 -3.30
CA TYR A 39 17.74 -14.08 -4.19
C TYR A 39 18.00 -15.45 -3.57
#